data_AF-A0A968PBS8-F1
#
_entry.id   AF-A0A968PBS8-F1
#
_cell.length_a   1.000
_cell.length_b   1.000
_cell.length_c   1.000
_cell.angle_alpha   90.00
_cell.angle_beta   90.00
_cell.angle_gamma   90.00
#
_symmetry.space_group_name_H-M   'P 1'
#
loop_
_entity.id
_entity.type
_entity.pdbx_description
1 polymer ?
#
loop_
_entity_poly.entity_id
_entity_poly.type
_entity_poly.pdbx_seq_one_letter_code
_entity_poly.pdbx_strand_id
1 'polypeptide(L)'
;MLELAKSLPMEDRLLLEQRYRHGLELKEIAVLSHIPVWKLRQRLSKLIRRVREPSYRFLMTRGDMLDMPVRQCAEMAFLQGKTQRHIALDMGLSLHRVRRYLQDFQIITQLLGRGKSVAL
;
A
#
# COMPACT_ATOMS: atom_id res chain seq x y z
N MET A 1 4.20 -1.69 -12.69
CA MET A 1 4.39 -0.95 -11.43
C MET A 1 3.50 0.29 -11.38
N LEU A 2 3.52 1.15 -12.39
CA LEU A 2 2.69 2.36 -12.43
C LEU A 2 1.18 2.08 -12.40
N GLU A 3 0.71 0.99 -13.02
CA GLU A 3 -0.69 0.56 -12.92
C GLU A 3 -1.14 0.29 -11.48
N LEU A 4 -0.27 -0.31 -10.66
CA LEU A 4 -0.52 -0.55 -9.24
C LEU A 4 -0.49 0.74 -8.41
N ALA A 5 0.11 1.82 -8.93
CA ALA A 5 0.19 3.10 -8.24
C ALA A 5 -1.13 3.91 -8.31
N LYS A 6 -2.09 3.51 -9.17
CA LYS A 6 -3.38 4.20 -9.30
C LYS A 6 -4.19 4.23 -7.99
N SER A 7 -4.03 3.21 -7.14
CA SER A 7 -4.69 3.08 -5.85
C SER A 7 -3.90 3.67 -4.68
N LEU A 8 -2.72 4.24 -4.93
CA LEU A 8 -1.96 4.93 -3.89
C LEU A 8 -2.54 6.32 -3.60
N PRO A 9 -2.30 6.85 -2.40
CA PRO A 9 -2.50 8.27 -2.12
C PRO A 9 -1.83 9.14 -3.18
N MET A 10 -2.45 10.28 -3.51
CA MET A 10 -2.03 11.14 -4.63
C MET A 10 -0.54 11.50 -4.55
N GLU A 11 -0.05 11.88 -3.37
CA GLU A 11 1.36 12.24 -3.16
C GLU A 11 2.33 11.09 -3.46
N ASP A 12 1.96 9.87 -3.06
CA ASP A 12 2.78 8.67 -3.28
C ASP A 12 2.76 8.27 -4.75
N ARG A 13 1.61 8.42 -5.41
CA ARG A 13 1.45 8.20 -6.85
C ARG A 13 2.31 9.18 -7.64
N LEU A 14 2.25 10.48 -7.32
CA LEU A 14 3.03 11.52 -7.99
C LEU A 14 4.53 11.26 -7.89
N LEU A 15 5.03 10.85 -6.72
CA LEU A 15 6.44 10.50 -6.54
C LEU A 15 6.87 9.34 -7.46
N LEU A 16 6.03 8.30 -7.61
CA LEU A 16 6.31 7.19 -8.51
C LEU A 16 6.22 7.60 -9.99
N GLU A 17 5.25 8.45 -10.36
CA GLU A 17 5.09 8.94 -11.73
C GLU A 17 6.28 9.83 -12.14
N GLN A 18 6.66 10.80 -11.31
CA GLN A 18 7.83 11.64 -11.54
C GLN A 18 9.10 10.80 -11.76
N ARG A 19 9.30 9.76 -10.93
CA ARG A 19 10.48 8.92 -11.04
C ARG A 19 10.46 7.96 -12.24
N TYR A 20 9.35 7.26 -12.46
CA TYR A 20 9.30 6.13 -13.40
C TYR A 20 8.64 6.46 -14.74
N ARG A 21 7.71 7.42 -14.79
CA ARG A 21 7.11 7.88 -16.04
C ARG A 21 7.90 9.04 -16.66
N HIS A 22 8.31 10.00 -15.84
CA HIS A 22 9.01 11.21 -16.33
C HIS A 22 10.54 11.11 -16.23
N GLY A 23 11.07 10.05 -15.62
CA GLY A 23 12.53 9.80 -15.57
C GLY A 23 13.31 10.72 -14.62
N LEU A 24 12.64 11.56 -13.84
CA LEU A 24 13.30 12.53 -12.96
C LEU A 24 14.16 11.84 -11.90
N GLU A 25 15.30 12.42 -11.59
CA GLU A 25 16.12 12.03 -10.46
C GLU A 25 15.52 12.50 -9.13
N LEU A 26 15.85 11.80 -8.05
CA LEU A 26 15.40 12.19 -6.70
C LEU A 26 15.91 13.58 -6.29
N LYS A 27 17.04 14.03 -6.85
CA LYS A 27 17.57 15.37 -6.61
C LYS A 27 16.67 16.44 -7.24
N GLU A 28 16.22 16.22 -8.47
CA GLU A 28 15.32 17.14 -9.18
C GLU A 28 13.96 17.21 -8.47
N ILE A 29 13.41 16.04 -8.12
CA ILE A 29 12.15 15.96 -7.36
C ILE A 29 12.28 16.65 -5.99
N ALA A 30 13.43 16.52 -5.31
CA ALA A 30 13.70 17.19 -4.03
C ALA A 30 13.65 18.71 -4.15
N VAL A 31 14.23 19.27 -5.21
CA VAL A 31 14.19 20.71 -5.49
C VAL A 31 12.75 21.17 -5.74
N LEU A 32 12.01 20.46 -6.61
CA LEU A 32 10.63 20.82 -6.97
C LEU A 32 9.63 20.71 -5.80
N SER A 33 9.85 19.77 -4.89
CA SER A 33 8.94 19.52 -3.76
C SER A 33 9.38 20.16 -2.44
N HIS A 34 10.55 20.80 -2.41
CA HIS A 34 11.19 21.29 -1.18
C HIS A 34 11.37 20.21 -0.10
N ILE A 35 11.53 18.94 -0.50
CA ILE A 35 11.75 17.82 0.42
C ILE A 35 13.21 17.34 0.30
N PRO A 36 13.93 17.16 1.42
CA PRO A 36 15.29 16.61 1.38
C PRO A 36 15.37 15.24 0.68
N VAL A 37 16.39 15.04 -0.15
CA VAL A 37 16.60 13.82 -0.95
C VAL A 37 16.56 12.55 -0.09
N TRP A 38 17.11 12.59 1.12
CA TRP A 38 17.12 11.43 2.02
C TRP A 38 15.70 11.03 2.47
N LYS A 39 14.79 11.98 2.68
CA LYS A 39 13.38 11.70 2.98
C LYS A 39 12.68 11.09 1.77
N LEU A 40 12.91 11.64 0.57
CA LEU A 40 12.35 11.09 -0.66
C LEU A 40 12.84 9.65 -0.91
N ARG A 41 14.13 9.37 -0.70
CA ARG A 41 14.70 8.02 -0.81
C ARG A 41 14.04 7.04 0.16
N GLN A 42 13.88 7.43 1.43
CA GLN A 42 13.20 6.61 2.43
C GLN A 42 11.73 6.36 2.05
N ARG A 43 11.02 7.41 1.60
CA ARG A 43 9.62 7.31 1.14
C ARG A 43 9.52 6.37 -0.05
N LEU A 44 10.31 6.57 -1.09
CA LEU A 44 10.32 5.73 -2.29
C LEU A 44 10.62 4.26 -1.98
N SER A 45 11.61 3.98 -1.12
CA SER A 45 11.94 2.61 -0.72
C SER A 45 10.74 1.93 -0.02
N LYS A 46 10.08 2.64 0.91
CA LYS A 46 8.87 2.14 1.57
C LYS A 46 7.73 1.89 0.57
N LEU A 47 7.54 2.79 -0.39
CA LEU A 47 6.52 2.65 -1.44
C LEU A 47 6.76 1.44 -2.33
N ILE A 48 7.98 1.27 -2.81
CA ILE A 48 8.34 0.13 -3.66
C ILE A 48 8.13 -1.17 -2.90
N ARG A 49 8.57 -1.23 -1.63
CA ARG A 49 8.34 -2.40 -0.78
C ARG A 49 6.84 -2.71 -0.64
N ARG A 50 6.04 -1.69 -0.31
CA ARG A 50 4.58 -1.81 -0.14
C ARG A 50 3.89 -2.32 -1.40
N VAL A 51 4.16 -1.71 -2.56
CA VAL A 51 3.56 -2.12 -3.85
C VAL A 51 3.99 -3.55 -4.26
N ARG A 52 5.12 -4.03 -3.75
CA ARG A 52 5.61 -5.39 -3.99
C ARG A 52 5.09 -6.42 -2.99
N GLU A 53 4.47 -6.01 -1.88
CA GLU A 53 3.92 -6.96 -0.92
C GLU A 53 2.77 -7.78 -1.54
N PRO A 54 2.72 -9.10 -1.29
CA PRO A 54 1.65 -9.97 -1.78
C PRO A 54 0.25 -9.47 -1.40
N SER A 55 0.12 -8.94 -0.17
CA SER A 55 -1.10 -8.29 0.34
C SER A 55 -1.60 -7.16 -0.54
N TYR A 56 -0.71 -6.31 -1.04
CA TYR A 56 -1.06 -5.19 -1.90
C TYR A 56 -1.64 -5.70 -3.23
N ARG A 57 -0.95 -6.66 -3.85
CA ARG A 57 -1.40 -7.27 -5.11
C ARG A 57 -2.73 -8.01 -4.94
N PHE A 58 -2.90 -8.71 -3.83
CA PHE A 58 -4.14 -9.42 -3.52
C PHE A 58 -5.31 -8.44 -3.44
N LEU A 59 -5.19 -7.34 -2.68
CA LEU A 59 -6.26 -6.33 -2.59
C LEU A 59 -6.63 -5.76 -3.95
N MET A 60 -5.63 -5.46 -4.79
CA MET A 60 -5.89 -4.89 -6.11
C MET A 60 -6.56 -5.85 -7.11
N THR A 61 -6.42 -7.15 -6.92
CA THR A 61 -6.89 -8.16 -7.90
C THR A 61 -8.08 -8.97 -7.40
N ARG A 62 -8.23 -9.11 -6.08
CA ARG A 62 -9.16 -10.01 -5.40
C ARG A 62 -9.80 -9.38 -4.17
N GLY A 63 -9.64 -8.08 -3.95
CA GLY A 63 -10.21 -7.39 -2.79
C GLY A 63 -11.73 -7.49 -2.70
N ASP A 64 -12.42 -7.66 -3.83
CA ASP A 64 -13.88 -7.84 -3.89
C ASP A 64 -14.37 -9.15 -3.27
N MET A 65 -13.48 -10.13 -3.04
CA MET A 65 -13.81 -11.40 -2.38
C MET A 65 -13.81 -11.30 -0.84
N LEU A 66 -13.37 -10.17 -0.29
CA LEU A 66 -13.27 -9.96 1.15
C LEU A 66 -14.57 -9.38 1.70
N ASP A 67 -14.92 -9.78 2.93
CA ASP A 67 -15.96 -9.10 3.70
C ASP A 67 -15.65 -7.60 3.83
N MET A 68 -16.68 -6.77 3.65
CA MET A 68 -16.52 -5.31 3.57
C MET A 68 -15.69 -4.71 4.72
N PRO A 69 -15.88 -5.08 6.00
CA PRO A 69 -15.08 -4.51 7.10
C PRO A 69 -13.61 -4.92 7.03
N VAL A 70 -13.32 -6.14 6.60
CA VAL A 70 -11.95 -6.66 6.43
C VAL A 70 -11.27 -5.96 5.26
N ARG A 71 -11.99 -5.83 4.14
CA ARG A 71 -11.53 -5.10 2.96
C ARG A 71 -11.16 -3.65 3.29
N GLN A 72 -12.07 -2.89 3.90
CA GLN A 72 -11.84 -1.49 4.24
C GLN A 72 -10.63 -1.32 5.17
N CYS A 73 -10.54 -2.14 6.20
CA CYS A 73 -9.40 -2.14 7.13
C CYS A 73 -8.07 -2.43 6.39
N ALA A 74 -8.07 -3.43 5.50
CA ALA A 74 -6.92 -3.81 4.71
C ALA A 74 -6.53 -2.73 3.67
N GLU A 75 -7.48 -2.10 2.99
CA GLU A 75 -7.22 -0.98 2.08
C GLU A 75 -6.55 0.20 2.79
N MET A 76 -7.05 0.57 3.97
CA MET A 76 -6.46 1.64 4.77
C MET A 76 -5.04 1.29 5.24
N ALA A 77 -4.80 0.03 5.63
CA ALA A 77 -3.48 -0.40 6.07
C ALA A 77 -2.48 -0.50 4.91
N PHE A 78 -2.83 -1.25 3.85
CA PHE A 78 -1.88 -1.66 2.81
C PHE A 78 -1.87 -0.75 1.59
N LEU A 79 -2.99 -0.12 1.22
CA LEU A 79 -3.03 0.84 0.10
C LEU A 79 -2.71 2.25 0.59
N GLN A 80 -3.37 2.70 1.66
CA GLN A 80 -3.22 4.06 2.17
C GLN A 80 -2.02 4.20 3.13
N GLY A 81 -1.53 3.11 3.73
CA GLY A 81 -0.40 3.15 4.68
C GLY A 81 -0.77 3.71 6.06
N LYS A 82 -2.05 3.69 6.44
CA LYS A 82 -2.50 4.16 7.75
C LYS A 82 -2.03 3.20 8.85
N THR A 83 -1.73 3.76 10.02
CA THR A 83 -1.42 2.96 11.20
C THR A 83 -2.68 2.32 11.77
N GLN A 84 -2.56 1.21 12.51
CA GLN A 84 -3.72 0.57 13.16
C GLN A 84 -4.49 1.54 14.07
N ARG A 85 -3.80 2.50 14.71
CA ARG A 85 -4.43 3.54 15.54
C ARG A 85 -5.27 4.48 14.70
N HIS A 86 -4.75 4.97 13.57
CA HIS A 86 -5.54 5.82 12.67
C HIS A 86 -6.73 5.05 12.10
N ILE A 87 -6.54 3.78 11.71
CA ILE A 87 -7.64 2.93 11.21
C ILE A 87 -8.72 2.76 12.28
N ALA A 88 -8.33 2.48 13.52
CA ALA A 88 -9.26 2.35 14.63
C ALA A 88 -10.10 3.61 14.84
N LEU A 89 -9.46 4.77 14.83
CA LEU A 89 -10.14 6.07 14.95
C LEU A 89 -11.08 6.33 13.77
N ASP A 90 -10.57 6.21 12.54
CA ASP A 90 -11.32 6.48 11.31
C ASP A 90 -12.53 5.56 11.11
N MET A 91 -12.42 4.30 11.55
CA MET A 91 -13.50 3.30 11.43
C MET A 91 -14.41 3.21 12.68
N GLY A 92 -14.11 3.96 13.75
CA GLY A 92 -14.84 3.83 15.02
C GLY A 92 -14.71 2.45 15.68
N LEU A 93 -13.55 1.80 15.53
CA LEU A 93 -13.29 0.45 16.04
C LEU A 93 -12.26 0.46 17.17
N SER A 94 -12.26 -0.59 17.99
CA SER A 94 -11.15 -0.82 18.92
C SER A 94 -9.89 -1.31 18.18
N LEU A 95 -8.71 -1.01 18.73
CA LEU A 95 -7.44 -1.53 18.20
C LEU A 95 -7.41 -3.06 18.10
N HIS A 96 -8.04 -3.76 19.05
CA HIS A 96 -8.12 -5.22 19.02
C HIS A 96 -8.88 -5.71 17.78
N ARG A 97 -10.00 -5.05 17.44
CA ARG A 97 -10.80 -5.41 16.27
C ARG A 97 -10.08 -5.14 14.95
N VAL A 98 -9.37 -4.01 14.86
CA VAL A 98 -8.50 -3.70 13.71
C VAL A 98 -7.42 -4.78 13.54
N ARG A 99 -6.73 -5.17 14.62
CA ARG A 99 -5.73 -6.25 14.57
C ARG A 99 -6.32 -7.55 14.06
N ARG A 100 -7.50 -7.93 14.55
CA ARG A 100 -8.19 -9.15 14.12
C ARG A 100 -8.49 -9.13 12.63
N TYR A 101 -9.07 -8.04 12.12
CA TYR A 101 -9.34 -7.90 10.67
C TYR A 101 -8.08 -7.97 9.81
N LEU A 102 -6.98 -7.34 10.24
CA LEU A 102 -5.72 -7.43 9.50
C LEU A 102 -5.12 -8.84 9.55
N GLN A 103 -5.28 -9.56 10.65
CA GLN A 103 -4.85 -10.95 10.78
C GLN A 103 -5.68 -11.87 9.87
N ASP A 104 -7.01 -11.73 9.86
CA ASP A 104 -7.92 -12.48 8.99
C ASP A 104 -7.54 -12.25 7.52
N PHE A 105 -7.32 -11.00 7.14
CA PHE A 105 -6.85 -10.65 5.80
C PHE A 105 -5.50 -11.29 5.44
N GLN A 106 -4.53 -11.30 6.36
CA GLN A 106 -3.23 -11.95 6.13
C GLN A 106 -3.37 -13.46 5.94
N ILE A 107 -4.22 -14.12 6.73
CA ILE A 107 -4.51 -15.55 6.60
C ILE A 107 -5.12 -15.84 5.22
N ILE A 108 -6.15 -15.08 4.82
CA ILE A 108 -6.79 -15.22 3.51
C ILE A 108 -5.76 -15.03 2.38
N THR A 109 -4.93 -14.00 2.49
CA THR A 109 -3.88 -13.71 1.50
C THR A 109 -2.86 -14.84 1.41
N GLN A 110 -2.46 -15.45 2.54
CA GLN A 110 -1.51 -16.57 2.56
C GLN A 110 -2.12 -17.84 1.97
N LEU A 111 -3.36 -18.18 2.34
CA LEU A 111 -4.06 -19.37 1.83
C LEU A 111 -4.29 -19.27 0.32
N LEU A 112 -4.79 -18.13 -0.16
CA LEU A 112 -5.09 -17.92 -1.57
C LEU A 112 -3.85 -17.56 -2.41
N GLY A 113 -2.78 -17.09 -1.75
CA GLY A 113 -1.49 -16.80 -2.36
C GLY A 113 -0.64 -18.05 -2.61
N ARG A 114 -0.69 -19.05 -1.71
CA ARG A 114 0.02 -20.33 -1.88
C ARG A 114 -0.47 -21.15 -3.08
N GLY A 115 -1.73 -20.97 -3.50
CA GLY A 115 -2.28 -21.67 -4.67
C GLY A 115 -1.80 -21.15 -6.04
N LYS A 116 -0.95 -20.12 -6.10
CA LYS A 116 -0.50 -19.49 -7.35
C LYS A 116 1.02 -19.33 -7.48
N SER A 117 1.82 -20.15 -6.80
CA SER A 117 3.24 -20.33 -7.13
C SER A 117 3.39 -21.29 -8.33
N VAL A 118 2.80 -20.96 -9.48
CA VAL A 118 3.15 -21.56 -10.77
C VAL A 118 3.11 -20.45 -11.82
N ALA A 119 4.26 -20.26 -12.47
CA ALA A 119 4.52 -19.41 -13.64
C ALA A 119 4.50 -17.88 -13.43
N LEU A 120 5.68 -17.34 -13.12
CA LEU A 120 6.24 -16.21 -13.88
C LEU A 120 7.54 -16.70 -14.53
#